data_AF-A0A314XZE7-F1
#
_entry.id   AF-A0A314XZE7-F1
#
_cell.length_a   1.000
_cell.length_b   1.000
_cell.length_c   1.000
_cell.angle_alpha   90.00
_cell.angle_beta   90.00
_cell.angle_gamma   90.00
#
_symmetry.space_group_name_H-M   'P 1'
#
loop_
_entity.id
_entity.type
_entity.pdbx_description
1 polymer ?
#
loop_
_entity_poly.entity_id
_entity_poly.type
_entity_poly.pdbx_seq_one_letter_code
_entity_poly.pdbx_strand_id
1 'polypeptide(L)'
;MESALPPASDLSPSIVSFLNEKFRTNDNLNGAPTLLSELQTQCGDLDRTLIDLNRSLGSSHLAYALFSDRVHGVLGHINAQLTGLGSSTRSRSSDGEGKERAEQILGEELPALAKEVAGLSRFEHTQRQH
;
A
#
# COMPACT_ATOMS: atom_id res chain seq x y z
N MET A 1 15.19 1.10 51.55
CA MET A 1 13.93 0.49 51.07
C MET A 1 14.21 -0.99 50.89
N GLU A 2 13.81 -1.80 51.86
CA GLU A 2 14.00 -3.25 51.85
C GLU A 2 12.88 -3.84 50.98
N SER A 3 13.19 -4.21 49.74
CA SER A 3 12.23 -4.89 48.86
C SER A 3 12.02 -6.29 49.41
N ALA A 4 10.86 -6.54 49.99
CA ALA A 4 10.47 -7.89 50.41
C ALA A 4 10.61 -8.84 49.21
N LEU A 5 11.34 -9.93 49.39
CA LEU A 5 11.45 -10.97 48.37
C LEU A 5 10.04 -11.49 48.06
N PRO A 6 9.67 -11.66 46.77
CA PRO A 6 8.35 -12.18 46.43
C PRO A 6 8.15 -13.55 47.08
N PRO A 7 6.94 -13.86 47.56
CA PRO A 7 6.68 -15.16 48.15
C PRO A 7 6.98 -16.25 47.14
N ALA A 8 7.61 -17.34 47.58
CA ALA A 8 8.04 -18.44 46.70
C ALA A 8 6.89 -19.08 45.91
N SER A 9 5.65 -18.85 46.33
CA SER A 9 4.42 -19.22 45.63
C SER A 9 4.20 -18.49 44.30
N ASP A 10 4.81 -17.32 44.11
CA ASP A 10 4.72 -16.52 42.87
C ASP A 10 5.75 -16.97 41.82
N LEU A 11 6.70 -17.82 42.22
CA LEU A 11 7.72 -18.35 41.33
C LEU A 11 7.18 -19.59 40.61
N SER A 12 7.39 -19.64 39.29
CA SER A 12 7.02 -20.81 38.52
C SER A 12 7.79 -22.05 39.01
N PRO A 13 7.20 -23.26 38.91
CA PRO A 13 7.88 -24.50 39.33
C PRO A 13 9.24 -24.70 38.64
N SER A 14 9.39 -24.24 37.40
CA SER A 14 10.65 -24.29 36.67
C SER A 14 11.72 -23.38 37.28
N ILE A 15 11.33 -22.19 37.73
CA ILE A 15 12.23 -21.24 38.42
C ILE A 15 12.66 -21.83 39.76
N VAL A 16 11.73 -22.39 40.53
CA VAL A 16 12.04 -23.05 41.81
C VAL A 16 13.00 -24.22 41.60
N SER A 17 12.76 -25.06 40.59
CA SER A 17 13.67 -26.18 40.25
C SER A 17 15.06 -25.68 39.87
N PHE A 18 15.16 -24.63 39.04
CA PHE A 18 16.42 -24.03 38.63
C PHE A 18 17.19 -23.43 39.82
N LEU A 19 16.51 -22.68 40.69
CA LEU A 19 17.11 -22.12 41.90
C LEU A 19 17.60 -23.22 42.84
N ASN A 20 16.80 -24.28 43.02
CA ASN A 20 17.17 -25.41 43.87
C ASN A 20 18.35 -26.23 43.30
N GLU A 21 18.49 -26.32 41.98
CA GLU A 21 19.66 -26.92 41.32
C GLU A 21 20.91 -26.05 41.52
N LYS A 22 20.79 -24.74 41.29
CA LYS A 22 21.91 -23.79 41.32
C LYS A 22 22.35 -23.41 42.73
N PHE A 23 21.50 -23.54 43.75
CA PHE A 23 21.83 -23.13 45.12
C PHE A 23 21.77 -24.28 46.14
N ARG A 24 21.80 -25.54 45.67
CA ARG A 24 21.66 -26.73 46.52
C ARG A 24 22.77 -26.93 47.55
N THR A 25 23.98 -26.49 47.24
CA THR A 25 25.20 -26.72 48.05
C THR A 25 25.91 -25.41 48.33
N ASN A 26 26.60 -25.32 49.48
CA ASN A 26 27.30 -24.10 49.91
C ASN A 26 28.36 -23.63 48.89
N ASP A 27 29.01 -24.54 48.17
CA ASP A 27 29.97 -24.18 47.12
C ASP A 27 29.31 -23.44 45.95
N ASN A 28 28.04 -23.73 45.66
CA ASN A 28 27.29 -23.09 44.59
C ASN A 28 26.73 -21.72 45.00
N LEU A 29 26.56 -21.45 46.31
CA LEU A 29 26.16 -20.13 46.81
C LEU A 29 27.22 -19.07 46.52
N ASN A 30 28.50 -19.45 46.46
CA ASN A 30 29.59 -18.55 46.05
C ASN A 30 29.47 -18.11 44.58
N GLY A 31 28.74 -18.86 43.74
CA GLY A 31 28.44 -18.50 42.36
C GLY A 31 27.19 -17.63 42.18
N ALA A 32 26.42 -17.40 43.25
CA ALA A 32 25.21 -16.58 43.21
C ALA A 32 25.44 -15.14 42.71
N PRO A 33 26.52 -14.43 43.14
CA PRO A 33 26.80 -13.09 42.63
C PRO A 33 27.08 -13.06 41.13
N THR A 34 27.75 -14.10 40.61
CA THR A 34 28.04 -14.23 39.18
C THR A 34 26.77 -14.42 38.37
N LEU A 35 25.87 -15.31 38.82
CA LEU A 35 24.56 -15.53 38.19
C LEU A 35 23.70 -14.26 38.22
N LEU A 36 23.72 -13.52 39.33
CA LEU A 36 23.01 -12.25 39.44
C LEU A 36 23.57 -11.21 38.46
N SER A 37 24.89 -11.10 38.34
CA SER A 37 25.55 -10.20 37.39
C SER A 37 25.21 -10.56 35.94
N GLU A 38 25.17 -11.85 35.61
CA GLU A 38 24.80 -12.34 34.29
C GLU A 38 23.34 -12.02 33.97
N LEU A 39 22.42 -12.30 34.91
CA LEU A 39 21.01 -11.98 34.76
C LEU A 39 20.78 -10.48 34.58
N GLN A 40 21.45 -9.64 35.39
CA GLN A 40 21.39 -8.18 35.25
C GLN A 40 21.88 -7.72 33.88
N THR A 41 22.96 -8.32 33.38
CA THR A 41 23.48 -8.03 32.04
C THR A 41 22.48 -8.40 30.96
N GLN A 42 21.93 -9.63 31.02
CA GLN A 42 20.93 -10.10 30.07
C GLN A 42 19.65 -9.27 30.10
N CYS A 43 19.18 -8.87 31.29
CA CYS A 43 18.04 -7.96 31.43
C CYS A 43 18.35 -6.59 30.82
N GLY A 44 19.55 -6.05 31.04
CA GLY A 44 19.96 -4.77 30.46
C GLY A 44 20.06 -4.82 28.92
N ASP A 45 20.59 -5.91 28.37
CA ASP A 45 20.67 -6.11 26.93
C ASP A 45 19.29 -6.35 26.29
N LEU A 46 18.41 -7.06 26.99
CA LEU A 46 17.02 -7.22 26.57
C LEU A 46 16.28 -5.88 26.55
N ASP A 47 16.46 -5.06 27.59
CA ASP A 47 15.83 -3.74 27.68
C ASP A 47 16.31 -2.81 26.56
N ARG A 48 17.62 -2.79 26.28
CA ARG A 48 18.17 -2.08 25.11
C ARG A 48 17.57 -2.58 23.80
N THR A 49 17.48 -3.89 23.62
CA THR A 49 16.92 -4.49 22.41
C THR A 49 15.45 -4.11 22.24
N LEU A 50 14.67 -4.09 23.32
CA LEU A 50 13.27 -3.66 23.31
C LEU A 50 13.13 -2.17 22.94
N ILE A 51 13.97 -1.31 23.50
CA ILE A 51 14.01 0.12 23.16
C ILE A 51 14.32 0.31 21.67
N ASP A 52 15.35 -0.38 21.17
CA ASP A 52 15.76 -0.29 19.77
C ASP A 52 14.68 -0.81 18.82
N LEU A 53 14.03 -1.92 19.18
CA LEU A 53 12.95 -2.50 18.39
C LEU A 53 11.73 -1.57 18.36
N ASN A 54 11.35 -1.00 19.51
CA ASN A 54 10.26 -0.04 19.58
C ASN A 54 10.54 1.22 18.75
N ARG A 55 11.78 1.73 18.79
CA ARG A 55 12.22 2.85 17.95
C ARG A 55 12.19 2.53 16.47
N SER A 56 12.66 1.34 16.08
CA SER A 56 12.64 0.87 14.70
C SER A 56 11.21 0.73 14.18
N LEU A 57 10.32 0.14 14.98
CA LEU A 57 8.91 0.00 14.66
C LEU A 57 8.23 1.37 14.48
N GLY A 58 8.47 2.31 15.40
CA GLY A 58 7.95 3.68 15.29
C GLY A 58 8.44 4.40 14.01
N SER A 59 9.71 4.21 13.65
CA SER A 59 10.28 4.78 12.43
C SER A 59 9.67 4.18 11.17
N SER A 60 9.49 2.85 11.14
CA SER A 60 8.83 2.14 10.04
C SER A 60 7.37 2.56 9.88
N HIS A 61 6.65 2.71 11.00
CA HIS A 61 5.27 3.18 11.00
C HIS A 61 5.14 4.60 10.42
N LEU A 62 6.03 5.52 10.83
CA LEU A 62 6.06 6.87 10.27
C LEU A 62 6.36 6.86 8.76
N ALA A 63 7.33 6.05 8.32
CA ALA A 63 7.65 5.92 6.90
C ALA A 63 6.46 5.38 6.09
N TYR A 64 5.74 4.40 6.63
CA TYR A 64 4.54 3.86 6.00
C TYR A 64 3.40 4.88 5.93
N ALA A 65 3.18 5.66 7.00
CA ALA A 65 2.19 6.74 7.01
C ALA A 65 2.49 7.79 5.92
N LEU A 66 3.74 8.26 5.84
CA LEU A 66 4.18 9.20 4.80
C LEU A 66 4.01 8.62 3.39
N PHE A 67 4.32 7.34 3.21
CA PHE A 67 4.11 6.65 1.94
C PHE A 67 2.63 6.58 1.57
N SER A 68 1.77 6.22 2.52
CA SER A 68 0.33 6.13 2.34
C SER A 68 -0.28 7.49 1.97
N ASP A 69 0.11 8.56 2.67
CA ASP A 69 -0.33 9.93 2.37
C ASP A 69 0.07 10.35 0.95
N ARG A 70 1.29 10.01 0.53
CA ARG A 70 1.75 10.27 -0.84
C ARG A 70 0.92 9.51 -1.86
N VAL A 71 0.62 8.23 -1.62
CA VAL A 71 -0.23 7.41 -2.50
C VAL A 71 -1.63 8.02 -2.58
N HIS A 72 -2.21 8.41 -1.45
CA HIS A 72 -3.51 9.05 -1.40
C HIS A 72 -3.54 10.36 -2.20
N GLY A 73 -2.50 11.19 -2.08
CA GLY A 73 -2.34 12.41 -2.87
C GLY A 73 -2.29 12.15 -4.38
N VAL A 74 -1.55 11.12 -4.81
CA VAL A 74 -1.47 10.74 -6.24
C VAL A 74 -2.82 10.25 -6.75
N LEU A 75 -3.51 9.37 -6.00
CA LEU A 75 -4.84 8.91 -6.38
C LEU A 75 -5.84 10.07 -6.46
N GLY A 76 -5.79 11.01 -5.51
CA GLY A 76 -6.61 12.21 -5.51
C GLY A 76 -6.38 13.06 -6.76
N HIS A 77 -5.11 13.23 -7.16
CA HIS A 77 -4.75 13.95 -8.39
C HIS A 77 -5.29 13.27 -9.64
N ILE A 78 -5.12 11.96 -9.78
CA ILE A 78 -5.65 11.17 -10.91
C ILE A 78 -7.18 11.31 -10.96
N ASN A 79 -7.86 11.20 -9.82
CA ASN A 79 -9.31 11.33 -9.76
C ASN A 79 -9.78 12.73 -10.19
N ALA A 80 -9.07 13.79 -9.80
CA ALA A 80 -9.36 15.15 -10.23
C ALA A 80 -9.17 15.32 -11.75
N GLN A 81 -8.09 14.77 -12.32
CA GLN A 81 -7.84 14.79 -13.76
C GLN A 81 -8.92 14.05 -14.55
N LEU A 82 -9.30 12.83 -14.11
CA LEU A 82 -10.37 12.05 -14.74
C LEU A 82 -11.71 12.77 -14.67
N THR A 83 -12.03 13.40 -13.53
CA THR A 83 -13.25 14.21 -13.37
C THR A 83 -13.24 15.42 -14.32
N GLY A 84 -12.09 16.10 -14.45
CA GLY A 84 -11.90 17.21 -15.39
C GLY A 84 -12.06 16.78 -16.85
N LEU A 85 -11.46 15.65 -17.24
CA LEU A 85 -11.62 15.06 -18.57
C LEU A 85 -13.08 14.69 -18.86
N GLY A 86 -13.77 14.04 -17.92
CA GLY A 86 -15.19 13.69 -18.07
C GLY A 86 -16.11 14.92 -18.19
N SER A 87 -15.76 16.01 -17.50
CA SER A 87 -16.48 17.29 -17.64
C SER A 87 -16.21 17.95 -18.99
N SER A 88 -14.97 17.92 -19.45
CA SER A 88 -14.56 18.47 -20.76
C SER A 88 -15.24 17.75 -21.93
N THR A 89 -15.27 16.41 -21.90
CA THR A 89 -15.94 15.61 -22.95
C THR A 89 -17.46 15.82 -22.95
N ARG A 90 -18.09 15.99 -21.79
CA ARG A 90 -19.51 16.33 -21.69
C ARG A 90 -19.82 17.76 -22.15
N SER A 91 -18.93 18.73 -21.93
CA SER A 91 -19.10 20.09 -22.46
C SER A 91 -19.03 20.12 -24.00
N ARG A 92 -18.06 19.40 -24.60
CA ARG A 92 -17.95 19.27 -26.07
C ARG A 92 -19.13 18.55 -26.73
N SER A 93 -19.89 17.73 -26.02
CA SER A 93 -21.13 17.14 -26.54
C SER A 93 -22.35 18.04 -26.36
N SER A 94 -22.27 19.04 -25.47
CA SER A 94 -23.35 20.00 -25.22
C SER A 94 -23.29 21.19 -26.16
N ASP A 95 -22.11 21.51 -26.69
CA ASP A 95 -21.95 22.43 -27.81
C ASP A 95 -22.44 21.69 -29.07
N GLY A 96 -23.63 22.03 -29.56
CA GLY A 96 -24.34 21.34 -30.67
C GLY A 96 -23.58 21.26 -32.01
N GLU A 97 -22.36 21.78 -32.09
CA GLU A 97 -21.49 21.80 -33.27
C GLU A 97 -21.09 20.39 -33.75
N GLY A 98 -20.94 19.43 -32.82
CA GLY A 98 -20.61 18.04 -33.18
C GLY A 98 -21.76 17.29 -33.85
N LYS A 99 -23.01 17.61 -33.47
CA LYS A 99 -24.21 17.04 -34.06
C LYS A 99 -24.50 17.68 -35.42
N GLU A 100 -24.33 18.99 -35.53
CA GLU A 100 -24.50 19.72 -36.79
C GLU A 100 -23.49 19.27 -37.85
N ARG A 101 -22.19 19.13 -37.50
CA ARG A 101 -21.19 18.56 -38.42
C ARG A 101 -21.46 17.10 -38.79
N ALA A 102 -21.90 16.28 -37.84
CA ALA A 102 -22.26 14.89 -38.13
C ALA A 102 -23.47 14.80 -39.06
N GLU A 103 -24.50 15.63 -38.85
CA GLU A 103 -25.67 15.73 -39.71
C GLU A 103 -25.32 16.28 -41.11
N GLN A 104 -24.39 17.22 -41.21
CA GLN A 104 -23.93 17.76 -42.51
C GLN A 104 -23.14 16.72 -43.32
N ILE A 105 -22.24 15.97 -42.68
CA ILE A 105 -21.49 14.87 -43.33
C ILE A 105 -22.41 13.70 -43.72
N LEU A 106 -23.36 13.33 -42.86
CA LEU A 106 -24.35 12.27 -43.13
C LEU A 106 -25.39 12.69 -44.18
N GLY A 107 -25.78 13.97 -44.21
CA GLY A 107 -26.84 14.51 -45.06
C GLY A 107 -26.38 14.91 -46.45
N GLU A 108 -25.15 15.43 -46.60
CA GLU A 108 -24.69 16.00 -47.89
C GLU A 108 -23.57 15.17 -48.53
N GLU A 109 -22.57 14.73 -47.75
CA GLU A 109 -21.37 14.11 -48.32
C GLU A 109 -21.54 12.61 -48.62
N LEU A 110 -22.21 11.86 -47.74
CA LEU A 110 -22.47 10.43 -47.95
C LEU A 110 -23.37 10.13 -49.17
N PRO A 111 -24.46 10.89 -49.43
CA PRO A 111 -25.25 10.74 -50.64
C PRO A 111 -24.51 11.16 -51.92
N ALA A 112 -23.68 12.20 -51.86
CA ALA A 112 -22.84 12.62 -52.99
C ALA A 112 -21.85 11.52 -53.37
N LEU A 113 -21.19 10.91 -52.38
CA LEU A 113 -20.28 9.78 -52.58
C LEU A 113 -21.01 8.55 -53.13
N ALA A 114 -22.19 8.21 -52.61
CA ALA A 114 -22.99 7.10 -53.13
C ALA A 114 -23.41 7.32 -54.59
N LYS A 115 -23.70 8.57 -54.98
CA LYS A 115 -24.02 8.95 -56.36
C LYS A 115 -22.81 8.84 -57.28
N GLU A 116 -21.62 9.22 -56.82
CA GLU A 116 -20.37 9.08 -57.58
C GLU A 116 -19.98 7.61 -57.75
N VAL A 117 -20.08 6.79 -56.70
CA VAL A 117 -19.83 5.34 -56.77
C VAL A 117 -20.82 4.66 -57.73
N ALA A 118 -22.10 5.02 -57.69
CA ALA A 118 -23.10 4.50 -58.63
C ALA A 118 -22.88 5.00 -60.07
N GLY A 119 -22.22 6.16 -60.26
CA GLY A 119 -21.78 6.65 -61.57
C GLY A 119 -20.60 5.85 -62.11
N LEU A 120 -19.61 5.60 -61.26
CA LEU A 120 -18.42 4.82 -61.58
C LEU A 120 -18.77 3.37 -61.96
N SER A 121 -19.62 2.70 -61.17
CA SER A 121 -20.08 1.34 -61.48
C SER A 121 -20.90 1.27 -62.77
N ARG A 122 -21.68 2.31 -63.09
CA ARG A 122 -22.39 2.39 -64.38
C ARG A 122 -21.44 2.58 -65.56
N PHE A 123 -20.40 3.38 -65.39
CA PHE A 123 -19.39 3.59 -66.41
C PHE A 123 -18.57 2.31 -66.67
N GLU A 124 -18.14 1.61 -65.62
CA GLU A 124 -17.44 0.32 -65.74
C GLU A 124 -18.32 -0.76 -66.40
N HIS A 125 -19.62 -0.82 -66.09
CA HIS A 125 -20.51 -1.80 -66.70
C HIS A 125 -20.73 -1.55 -68.20
N THR A 126 -20.66 -0.29 -68.64
CA THR A 126 -20.81 0.09 -70.05
C THR A 126 -19.52 -0.15 -70.85
N GLN A 127 -18.35 -0.03 -70.21
CA GLN A 127 -17.03 -0.35 -70.81
C GLN A 127 -16.75 -1.86 -70.93
N ARG A 128 -17.47 -2.72 -70.18
CA ARG A 128 -17.34 -4.19 -70.27
C ARG A 128 -18.22 -4.85 -71.34
N GLN A 129 -19.10 -4.11 -72.01
CA GLN A 129 -20.01 -4.64 -73.04
C GLN A 129 -19.65 -4.20 -74.47
N HIS A 130 -18.43 -3.68 -74.67
CA HIS A 130 -17.86 -3.38 -75.97
C HIS A 130 -16.58 -4.19 -76.21
#